data_AF-A0A292R101-F1
#
_entry.id   AF-A0A292R101-F1
#
_cell.length_a   1.000
_cell.length_b   1.000
_cell.length_c   1.000
_cell.angle_alpha   90.00
_cell.angle_beta   90.00
_cell.angle_gamma   90.00
#
_symmetry.space_group_name_H-M   'P 1'
#
loop_
_entity.id
_entity.type
_entity.pdbx_description
1 polymer ?
#
loop_
_entity_poly.entity_id
_entity_poly.type
_entity_poly.pdbx_seq_one_letter_code
_entity_poly.pdbx_strand_id
1 'polypeptide(L)'
;MTISFSGLASGLDTSSWVESLVALKQAKIDTLEEEKETVLLSKETLDNIKSFFTSFRSMIEKVTDAQFGVASMDLFAQNLATSSDLDILTASATTEAEEARYNISVDTLATNTQLNSSYSYVTTQTITQTATSDSKLENLGVNAGRIGITVNGVERSVNISDNETIQSFIDKLKEIGVDASFNSTTGVFTVNLDTADINDYDNTGIVNALHLIGVNEGYTSDKLQIEKTETVYESADESSLLNELSSGIKIIGTQNVIVQNTNGENYTIEVDAFTTLGEFLTALEDTGLNASIKNGVVEISGGKITGGTYDAVKALGLSEDPYTAMTTGNPLTETVVEAELVTLETKLVDDLKVRAGYLEVTDADGNKFYEKIYHGQTLGDLMSDLGNLGIYTKL
;
A
#
# COMPACT_ATOMS: atom_id res chain seq x y z
N MET A 1 -89.20 13.21 -21.71
CA MET A 1 -89.81 14.49 -22.11
C MET A 1 -90.41 14.34 -23.50
N THR A 2 -91.74 14.15 -23.50
CA THR A 2 -92.77 14.48 -24.51
C THR A 2 -92.45 14.34 -26.01
N ILE A 3 -92.87 13.21 -26.61
CA ILE A 3 -93.44 13.18 -27.96
C ILE A 3 -94.94 12.87 -27.79
N SER A 4 -95.79 13.81 -28.20
CA SER A 4 -97.26 13.68 -28.21
C SER A 4 -97.74 13.15 -29.56
N PHE A 5 -98.72 12.24 -29.55
CA PHE A 5 -99.49 11.86 -30.75
C PHE A 5 -100.96 12.25 -30.52
N SER A 6 -101.45 13.12 -31.39
CA SER A 6 -102.84 13.62 -31.41
C SER A 6 -103.67 12.80 -32.39
N GLY A 7 -104.81 12.29 -31.90
CA GLY A 7 -105.92 11.81 -32.72
C GLY A 7 -105.92 10.32 -33.08
N LEU A 8 -107.03 9.65 -32.73
CA LEU A 8 -107.50 8.31 -33.16
C LEU A 8 -107.24 7.06 -32.27
N ALA A 9 -106.55 7.15 -31.14
CA ALA A 9 -106.25 5.98 -30.30
C ALA A 9 -106.73 6.06 -28.83
N SER A 10 -107.85 6.74 -28.56
CA SER A 10 -108.44 6.71 -27.21
C SER A 10 -109.32 5.47 -27.06
N GLY A 11 -108.79 4.39 -26.47
CA GLY A 11 -109.56 3.20 -26.10
C GLY A 11 -108.86 1.83 -26.23
N LEU A 12 -107.62 1.77 -26.73
CA LEU A 12 -106.84 0.52 -26.75
C LEU A 12 -105.78 0.56 -25.65
N ASP A 13 -105.79 -0.46 -24.77
CA ASP A 13 -104.85 -0.63 -23.66
C ASP A 13 -103.47 -1.04 -24.18
N THR A 14 -102.76 -0.05 -24.71
CA THR A 14 -101.44 -0.22 -25.33
C THR A 14 -100.33 -0.46 -24.31
N SER A 15 -100.52 -0.05 -23.05
CA SER A 15 -99.55 -0.24 -21.97
C SER A 15 -99.40 -1.71 -21.56
N SER A 16 -100.50 -2.45 -21.40
CA SER A 16 -100.44 -3.88 -21.01
C SER A 16 -99.79 -4.77 -22.08
N TRP A 17 -99.90 -4.39 -23.36
CA TRP A 17 -99.25 -5.08 -24.48
C TRP A 17 -97.74 -4.81 -24.51
N VAL A 18 -97.33 -3.58 -24.21
CA VAL A 18 -95.90 -3.23 -24.06
C VAL A 18 -95.30 -3.96 -22.86
N GLU A 19 -95.99 -4.00 -21.72
CA GLU A 19 -95.54 -4.75 -20.54
C GLU A 19 -95.43 -6.24 -20.82
N SER A 20 -96.40 -6.85 -21.51
CA SER A 20 -96.35 -8.27 -21.90
C SER A 20 -95.18 -8.57 -22.86
N LEU A 21 -94.91 -7.68 -23.82
CA LEU A 21 -93.76 -7.81 -24.73
C LEU A 21 -92.42 -7.62 -24.01
N VAL A 22 -92.34 -6.71 -23.04
CA VAL A 22 -91.17 -6.52 -22.19
C VAL A 22 -90.95 -7.75 -21.30
N ALA A 23 -92.00 -8.30 -20.70
CA ALA A 23 -91.94 -9.52 -19.89
C ALA A 23 -91.48 -10.73 -20.72
N LEU A 24 -91.97 -10.88 -21.96
CA LEU A 24 -91.50 -11.94 -22.86
C LEU A 24 -90.03 -11.77 -23.26
N LYS A 25 -89.57 -10.53 -23.45
CA LYS A 25 -88.15 -10.23 -23.71
C LYS A 25 -87.29 -10.47 -22.47
N GLN A 26 -87.77 -10.09 -21.29
CA GLN A 26 -87.09 -10.31 -20.01
C GLN A 26 -86.97 -11.80 -19.72
N ALA A 27 -88.03 -12.59 -19.90
CA ALA A 27 -87.97 -14.04 -19.74
C ALA A 27 -86.91 -14.71 -20.65
N LYS A 28 -86.72 -14.21 -21.88
CA LYS A 28 -85.63 -14.68 -22.76
C LYS A 28 -84.25 -14.27 -22.24
N ILE A 29 -84.13 -13.08 -21.66
CA ILE A 29 -82.89 -12.61 -21.03
C ILE A 29 -82.58 -13.46 -19.80
N ASP A 30 -83.56 -13.68 -18.93
CA ASP A 30 -83.44 -14.50 -17.72
C ASP A 30 -83.00 -15.93 -18.07
N THR A 31 -83.58 -16.52 -19.13
CA THR A 31 -83.16 -17.85 -19.64
C THR A 31 -81.69 -17.84 -20.09
N LEU A 32 -81.26 -16.80 -20.82
CA LEU A 32 -79.87 -16.67 -21.27
C LEU A 32 -78.90 -16.39 -20.11
N GLU A 33 -79.34 -15.71 -19.06
CA GLU A 33 -78.55 -15.49 -17.84
C GLU A 33 -78.35 -16.79 -17.06
N GLU A 34 -79.39 -17.62 -16.94
CA GLU A 34 -79.32 -18.95 -16.33
C GLU A 34 -78.41 -19.91 -17.14
N GLU A 35 -78.55 -19.91 -18.47
CA GLU A 35 -77.65 -20.66 -19.36
C GLU A 35 -76.19 -20.20 -19.21
N LYS A 36 -75.96 -18.88 -19.12
CA LYS A 36 -74.63 -18.30 -18.91
C LYS A 36 -74.04 -18.73 -17.56
N GLU A 37 -74.82 -18.70 -16.49
CA GLU A 37 -74.38 -19.15 -15.17
C GLU A 37 -73.99 -20.63 -15.18
N THR A 38 -74.80 -21.47 -15.84
CA THR A 38 -74.52 -22.91 -16.03
C THR A 38 -73.21 -23.15 -16.80
N VAL A 39 -72.96 -22.38 -17.85
CA VAL A 39 -71.71 -22.45 -18.65
C VAL A 39 -70.50 -21.99 -17.83
N LEU A 40 -70.64 -20.95 -16.99
CA LEU A 40 -69.56 -20.49 -16.12
C LEU A 40 -69.17 -21.54 -15.07
N LEU A 41 -70.15 -22.18 -14.42
CA LEU A 41 -69.90 -23.28 -13.48
C LEU A 41 -69.21 -24.48 -14.16
N SER A 42 -69.63 -24.79 -15.39
CA SER A 42 -69.01 -25.85 -16.19
C SER A 42 -67.55 -25.50 -16.54
N LYS A 43 -67.27 -24.24 -16.89
CA LYS A 43 -65.92 -23.76 -17.16
C LYS A 43 -65.02 -23.84 -15.92
N GLU A 44 -65.50 -23.37 -14.76
CA GLU A 44 -64.76 -23.45 -13.50
C GLU A 44 -64.41 -24.90 -13.14
N THR A 45 -65.37 -25.82 -13.32
CA THR A 45 -65.14 -27.25 -13.11
C THR A 45 -64.04 -27.80 -14.03
N LEU A 46 -64.07 -27.43 -15.32
CA LEU A 46 -63.05 -27.86 -16.28
C LEU A 46 -61.67 -27.25 -15.99
N ASP A 47 -61.60 -25.99 -15.56
CA ASP A 47 -60.35 -25.33 -15.17
C ASP A 47 -59.73 -26.01 -13.94
N ASN A 48 -60.55 -26.40 -12.96
CA ASN A 48 -60.13 -27.19 -11.79
C ASN A 48 -59.60 -28.58 -12.19
N ILE A 49 -60.30 -29.28 -13.08
CA ILE A 49 -59.85 -30.59 -13.61
C ILE A 49 -58.52 -30.44 -14.35
N LYS A 50 -58.38 -29.41 -15.19
CA LYS A 50 -57.14 -29.14 -15.94
C LYS A 50 -55.97 -28.86 -14.99
N SER A 51 -56.19 -28.08 -13.94
CA SER A 51 -55.18 -27.80 -12.91
C SER A 51 -54.73 -29.07 -12.20
N PHE A 52 -55.68 -29.94 -11.84
CA PHE A 52 -55.39 -31.25 -11.26
C PHE A 52 -54.56 -32.12 -12.21
N PHE A 53 -54.96 -32.26 -13.47
CA PHE A 53 -54.22 -33.07 -14.45
C PHE A 53 -52.83 -32.51 -14.75
N THR A 54 -52.66 -31.17 -14.75
CA THR A 54 -51.35 -30.54 -14.93
C THR A 54 -50.42 -30.86 -13.75
N SER A 55 -50.96 -30.79 -12.53
CA SER A 55 -50.21 -31.13 -11.31
C SER A 55 -49.87 -32.62 -11.24
N PHE A 56 -50.84 -33.48 -11.56
CA PHE A 56 -50.67 -34.93 -11.59
C PHE A 56 -49.63 -35.35 -12.64
N ARG A 57 -49.70 -34.77 -13.84
CA ARG A 57 -48.70 -34.97 -14.89
C ARG A 57 -47.30 -34.56 -14.43
N SER A 58 -47.15 -33.38 -13.82
CA SER A 58 -45.86 -32.93 -13.29
C SER A 58 -45.28 -33.89 -12.24
N MET A 59 -46.14 -34.47 -11.39
CA MET A 59 -45.71 -35.46 -10.40
C MET A 59 -45.23 -36.75 -11.07
N ILE A 60 -45.94 -37.23 -12.09
CA ILE A 60 -45.51 -38.41 -12.86
C ILE A 60 -44.20 -38.12 -13.57
N GLU A 61 -44.07 -36.99 -14.26
CA GLU A 61 -42.84 -36.60 -14.98
C GLU A 61 -41.61 -36.61 -14.07
N LYS A 62 -41.73 -36.16 -12.81
CA LYS A 62 -40.64 -36.22 -11.81
C LYS A 62 -40.24 -37.63 -11.39
N VAL A 63 -41.17 -38.59 -11.45
CA VAL A 63 -40.93 -40.00 -11.08
C VAL A 63 -40.54 -40.83 -12.31
N THR A 64 -40.94 -40.41 -13.51
CA THR A 64 -40.71 -41.11 -14.78
C THR A 64 -39.63 -40.49 -15.64
N ASP A 65 -38.79 -39.58 -15.12
CA ASP A 65 -37.60 -39.03 -15.80
C ASP A 65 -36.52 -40.08 -16.14
N ALA A 66 -36.89 -41.37 -16.11
CA ALA A 66 -36.20 -42.47 -16.76
C ALA A 66 -36.50 -42.59 -18.27
N GLN A 67 -37.44 -41.82 -18.85
CA GLN A 67 -37.92 -42.07 -20.22
C GLN A 67 -37.08 -41.43 -21.37
N PHE A 68 -35.99 -40.71 -21.09
CA PHE A 68 -35.04 -40.25 -22.13
C PHE A 68 -33.55 -40.55 -21.84
N GLY A 69 -33.26 -41.60 -21.07
CA GLY A 69 -32.02 -42.39 -21.26
C GLY A 69 -30.68 -41.66 -21.10
N VAL A 70 -30.59 -40.64 -20.25
CA VAL A 70 -29.29 -40.17 -19.75
C VAL A 70 -29.08 -40.72 -18.36
N ALA A 71 -27.99 -41.47 -18.16
CA ALA A 71 -27.64 -42.15 -16.91
C ALA A 71 -27.49 -41.19 -15.71
N SER A 72 -27.49 -39.87 -15.93
CA SER A 72 -27.20 -38.84 -14.94
C SER A 72 -28.32 -38.53 -13.95
N MET A 73 -29.55 -39.04 -14.13
CA MET A 73 -30.70 -38.71 -13.24
C MET A 73 -31.64 -39.90 -12.95
N ASP A 74 -31.15 -41.14 -12.97
CA ASP A 74 -31.94 -42.25 -12.43
C ASP A 74 -32.14 -42.06 -10.92
N LEU A 75 -33.36 -41.65 -10.54
CA LEU A 75 -33.78 -41.44 -9.16
C LEU A 75 -33.49 -42.67 -8.29
N PHE A 76 -33.43 -43.86 -8.89
CA PHE A 76 -33.21 -45.14 -8.23
C PHE A 76 -31.77 -45.65 -8.30
N ALA A 77 -30.89 -45.05 -9.12
CA ALA A 77 -29.46 -45.37 -9.18
C ALA A 77 -28.58 -44.35 -8.43
N GLN A 78 -29.18 -43.52 -7.57
CA GLN A 78 -28.42 -42.58 -6.75
C GLN A 78 -27.56 -43.32 -5.73
N ASN A 79 -26.26 -43.15 -5.86
CA ASN A 79 -25.30 -43.61 -4.87
C ASN A 79 -25.31 -42.69 -3.64
N LEU A 80 -25.28 -43.28 -2.45
CA LEU A 80 -25.17 -42.55 -1.20
C LEU A 80 -23.70 -42.48 -0.77
N ALA A 81 -23.13 -41.27 -0.77
CA ALA A 81 -21.84 -41.02 -0.15
C ALA A 81 -22.03 -40.81 1.37
N THR A 82 -21.23 -41.51 2.17
CA THR A 82 -21.19 -41.32 3.63
C THR A 82 -19.74 -41.13 4.07
N SER A 83 -19.53 -40.26 5.06
CA SER A 83 -18.23 -40.00 5.66
C SER A 83 -18.21 -40.50 7.10
N SER A 84 -17.05 -40.98 7.56
CA SER A 84 -16.84 -41.31 8.96
C SER A 84 -16.74 -40.07 9.86
N ASP A 85 -16.41 -38.91 9.28
CA ASP A 85 -16.30 -37.63 9.97
C ASP A 85 -16.79 -36.51 9.04
N LEU A 86 -17.98 -35.97 9.35
CA LEU A 86 -18.63 -34.94 8.54
C LEU A 86 -18.02 -33.55 8.75
N ASP A 87 -17.27 -33.33 9.83
CA ASP A 87 -16.62 -32.05 10.10
C ASP A 87 -15.33 -31.89 9.27
N ILE A 88 -14.74 -33.01 8.81
CA ILE A 88 -13.50 -33.03 8.01
C ILE A 88 -13.78 -33.17 6.52
N LEU A 89 -14.69 -34.07 6.12
CA LEU A 89 -14.96 -34.38 4.72
C LEU A 89 -16.44 -34.66 4.51
N THR A 90 -17.04 -33.92 3.58
CA THR A 90 -18.33 -34.29 2.99
C THR A 90 -18.11 -34.72 1.54
N ALA A 91 -18.95 -35.64 1.06
CA ALA A 91 -18.87 -36.14 -0.30
C ALA A 91 -20.28 -36.28 -0.88
N SER A 92 -20.39 -36.09 -2.18
CA SER A 92 -21.56 -36.48 -2.98
C SER A 92 -21.11 -37.50 -4.01
N ALA A 93 -21.99 -38.44 -4.35
CA ALA A 93 -21.73 -39.45 -5.36
C ALA A 93 -22.67 -39.24 -6.55
N THR A 94 -22.13 -39.35 -7.76
CA THR A 94 -22.94 -39.42 -8.98
C THR A 94 -23.48 -40.83 -9.17
N THR A 95 -24.46 -41.00 -10.07
CA THR A 95 -25.05 -42.31 -10.42
C THR A 95 -24.05 -43.28 -11.05
N GLU A 96 -22.94 -42.78 -11.62
CA GLU A 96 -21.87 -43.57 -12.21
C GLU A 96 -20.71 -43.89 -11.25
N ALA A 97 -20.75 -43.36 -10.02
CA ALA A 97 -19.70 -43.60 -9.03
C ALA A 97 -19.64 -45.08 -8.63
N GLU A 98 -18.43 -45.63 -8.54
CA GLU A 98 -18.23 -47.02 -8.12
C GLU A 98 -18.51 -47.19 -6.62
N GLU A 99 -19.32 -48.21 -6.28
CA GLU A 99 -19.59 -48.58 -4.88
C GLU A 99 -18.32 -49.15 -4.22
N ALA A 100 -17.64 -48.32 -3.44
CA ALA A 100 -16.43 -48.72 -2.73
C ALA A 100 -16.26 -47.97 -1.41
N ARG A 101 -15.33 -48.47 -0.58
CA ARG A 101 -14.83 -47.75 0.60
C ARG A 101 -13.48 -47.12 0.29
N TYR A 102 -13.41 -45.81 0.45
CA TYR A 102 -12.21 -45.02 0.22
C TYR A 102 -11.58 -44.63 1.56
N ASN A 103 -10.30 -44.97 1.74
CA ASN A 103 -9.51 -44.50 2.88
C ASN A 103 -8.84 -43.18 2.47
N ILE A 104 -9.36 -42.08 2.99
CA ILE A 104 -8.91 -40.71 2.65
C ILE A 104 -8.20 -40.12 3.87
N SER A 105 -6.98 -39.61 3.67
CA SER A 105 -6.28 -38.76 4.64
C SER A 105 -6.32 -37.32 4.11
N VAL A 106 -6.79 -36.39 4.94
CA VAL A 106 -6.73 -34.95 4.62
C VAL A 106 -5.54 -34.38 5.38
N ASP A 107 -4.41 -34.29 4.69
CA ASP A 107 -3.17 -33.80 5.29
C ASP A 107 -3.13 -32.26 5.33
N THR A 108 -3.67 -31.60 4.31
CA THR A 108 -3.73 -30.14 4.21
C THR A 108 -4.90 -29.70 3.33
N LEU A 109 -5.57 -28.60 3.69
CA LEU A 109 -6.62 -28.01 2.88
C LEU A 109 -6.04 -27.11 1.79
N ALA A 110 -6.68 -27.08 0.62
CA ALA A 110 -6.39 -26.06 -0.37
C ALA A 110 -6.75 -24.68 0.20
N THR A 111 -5.81 -23.72 0.12
CA THR A 111 -6.00 -22.35 0.56
C THR A 111 -5.74 -21.38 -0.58
N ASN A 112 -6.38 -20.22 -0.57
CA ASN A 112 -6.13 -19.17 -1.56
C ASN A 112 -4.75 -18.56 -1.32
N THR A 113 -3.99 -18.30 -2.39
CA THR A 113 -2.71 -17.57 -2.32
C THR A 113 -2.98 -16.18 -1.72
N GLN A 114 -2.23 -15.80 -0.68
CA GLN A 114 -2.27 -14.48 -0.06
C GLN A 114 -0.92 -13.80 -0.23
N LEU A 115 -0.92 -12.60 -0.81
CA LEU A 115 0.27 -11.77 -1.02
C LEU A 115 0.20 -10.54 -0.11
N ASN A 116 1.29 -10.25 0.61
CA ASN A 116 1.38 -9.18 1.62
C ASN A 116 2.49 -8.16 1.25
N SER A 117 2.24 -6.84 1.31
CA SER A 117 3.27 -5.82 1.05
C SER A 117 4.10 -5.40 2.26
N SER A 118 5.30 -4.87 2.00
CA SER A 118 6.22 -4.34 3.04
C SER A 118 6.69 -2.90 2.78
N TYR A 119 5.99 -2.13 1.93
CA TYR A 119 6.49 -0.86 1.43
C TYR A 119 6.02 0.39 2.16
N SER A 120 7.01 1.22 2.48
CA SER A 120 6.91 2.65 2.80
C SER A 120 7.33 3.49 1.59
N TYR A 121 6.91 4.76 1.55
CA TYR A 121 7.48 5.74 0.60
C TYR A 121 8.54 6.59 1.31
N VAL A 122 9.57 6.97 0.55
CA VAL A 122 10.71 7.73 1.06
C VAL A 122 10.40 9.22 0.93
N THR A 123 10.35 9.92 2.05
CA THR A 123 10.34 11.39 2.05
C THR A 123 11.66 11.92 2.58
N THR A 124 12.18 12.95 1.93
CA THR A 124 13.37 13.66 2.38
C THR A 124 12.93 14.94 3.06
N GLN A 125 13.15 15.05 4.36
CA GLN A 125 12.82 16.23 5.13
C GLN A 125 14.10 16.98 5.51
N THR A 126 14.02 18.31 5.47
CA THR A 126 15.10 19.17 5.97
C THR A 126 14.74 19.59 7.38
N ILE A 127 15.56 19.20 8.34
CA ILE A 127 15.41 19.57 9.75
C ILE A 127 16.51 20.54 10.16
N THR A 128 16.19 21.42 11.11
CA THR A 128 17.15 22.37 11.65
C THR A 128 17.63 21.86 13.01
N GLN A 129 18.93 21.58 13.14
CA GLN A 129 19.53 21.11 14.39
C GLN A 129 20.53 22.12 14.95
N THR A 130 20.79 22.07 16.26
CA THR A 130 21.89 22.82 16.88
C THR A 130 23.22 22.38 16.25
N ALA A 131 24.10 23.33 15.95
CA ALA A 131 25.46 23.02 15.51
C ALA A 131 26.27 22.34 16.64
N THR A 132 27.26 21.55 16.25
CA THR A 132 28.26 20.91 17.11
C THR A 132 29.65 21.45 16.79
N SER A 133 30.65 21.20 17.65
CA SER A 133 32.03 21.62 17.40
C SER A 133 32.59 21.10 16.06
N ASP A 134 32.12 19.95 15.59
CA ASP A 134 32.54 19.34 14.31
C ASP A 134 31.70 19.83 13.12
N SER A 135 30.67 20.65 13.36
CA SER A 135 29.89 21.24 12.28
C SER A 135 30.79 22.12 11.42
N LYS A 136 30.70 21.93 10.12
CA LYS A 136 31.46 22.73 9.17
C LYS A 136 30.91 24.14 9.08
N LEU A 137 31.80 25.12 8.92
CA LEU A 137 31.43 26.53 8.77
C LEU A 137 30.63 26.78 7.47
N GLU A 138 30.86 26.00 6.40
CA GLU A 138 30.06 26.05 5.17
C GLU A 138 28.57 25.80 5.42
N ASN A 139 28.23 24.89 6.34
CA ASN A 139 26.84 24.56 6.70
C ASN A 139 26.16 25.67 7.52
N LEU A 140 26.93 26.64 8.01
CA LEU A 140 26.46 27.84 8.67
C LEU A 140 26.42 29.05 7.71
N GLY A 141 26.81 28.85 6.44
CA GLY A 141 26.86 29.90 5.42
C GLY A 141 28.18 30.66 5.34
N VAL A 142 29.27 30.12 5.90
CA VAL A 142 30.62 30.69 5.77
C VAL A 142 31.33 30.09 4.56
N ASN A 143 31.77 30.91 3.62
CA ASN A 143 32.60 30.46 2.51
C ASN A 143 34.08 30.35 2.91
N ALA A 144 34.80 29.45 2.26
CA ALA A 144 36.26 29.40 2.38
C ALA A 144 36.89 30.71 1.89
N GLY A 145 38.03 31.06 2.48
CA GLY A 145 38.73 32.30 2.20
C GLY A 145 39.46 32.84 3.42
N ARG A 146 40.05 34.01 3.25
CA ARG A 146 40.90 34.65 4.24
C ARG A 146 40.16 35.75 4.99
N ILE A 147 40.40 35.79 6.29
CA ILE A 147 40.00 36.90 7.15
C ILE A 147 41.23 37.48 7.86
N GLY A 148 41.18 38.76 8.19
CA GLY A 148 42.11 39.46 9.06
C GLY A 148 41.51 39.61 10.45
N ILE A 149 42.32 39.36 11.49
CA ILE A 149 41.93 39.50 12.88
C ILE A 149 42.96 40.36 13.60
N THR A 150 42.53 41.51 14.12
CA THR A 150 43.40 42.40 14.88
C THR A 150 43.48 41.96 16.33
N VAL A 151 44.68 41.63 16.79
CA VAL A 151 44.95 41.19 18.17
C VAL A 151 46.06 42.06 18.74
N ASN A 152 45.79 42.75 19.85
CA ASN A 152 46.74 43.69 20.47
C ASN A 152 47.29 44.75 19.48
N GLY A 153 46.45 45.22 18.55
CA GLY A 153 46.81 46.22 17.54
C GLY A 153 47.62 45.70 16.35
N VAL A 154 47.79 44.38 16.22
CA VAL A 154 48.45 43.73 15.07
C VAL A 154 47.45 42.85 14.33
N GLU A 155 47.26 43.09 13.05
CA GLU A 155 46.42 42.23 12.21
C GLU A 155 47.13 40.91 11.88
N ARG A 156 46.42 39.81 12.11
CA ARG A 156 46.83 38.43 11.83
C ARG A 156 45.88 37.85 10.80
N SER A 157 46.42 37.15 9.81
CA SER A 157 45.57 36.48 8.82
C SER A 157 45.17 35.09 9.31
N VAL A 158 43.89 34.75 9.16
CA VAL A 158 43.34 33.41 9.39
C VAL A 158 42.72 32.92 8.08
N ASN A 159 43.05 31.70 7.68
CA ASN A 159 42.51 31.06 6.48
C ASN A 159 41.42 30.06 6.87
N ILE A 160 40.22 30.22 6.30
CA ILE A 160 39.08 29.29 6.40
C ILE A 160 39.15 28.36 5.20
N SER A 161 39.20 27.05 5.44
CA SER A 161 39.20 26.02 4.40
C SER A 161 37.78 25.55 4.03
N ASP A 162 37.63 24.85 2.90
CA ASP A 162 36.33 24.35 2.40
C ASP A 162 35.65 23.35 3.36
N ASN A 163 36.38 22.80 4.33
CA ASN A 163 35.87 21.85 5.33
C ASN A 163 36.16 22.31 6.77
N GLU A 164 36.40 23.60 6.97
CA GLU A 164 36.69 24.15 8.28
C GLU A 164 35.56 23.83 9.27
N THR A 165 35.89 23.28 10.44
CA THR A 165 34.91 23.05 11.50
C THR A 165 34.90 24.22 12.48
N ILE A 166 33.84 24.33 13.28
CA ILE A 166 33.80 25.30 14.39
C ILE A 166 35.02 25.10 15.31
N GLN A 167 35.38 23.85 15.61
CA GLN A 167 36.53 23.53 16.46
C GLN A 167 37.87 23.95 15.83
N SER A 168 38.11 23.59 14.57
CA SER A 168 39.37 23.94 13.90
C SER A 168 39.52 25.46 13.74
N PHE A 169 38.42 26.16 13.53
CA PHE A 169 38.40 27.63 13.53
C PHE A 169 38.73 28.21 14.91
N ILE A 170 38.15 27.69 15.99
CA ILE A 170 38.50 28.08 17.36
C ILE A 170 39.99 27.89 17.64
N ASP A 171 40.56 26.78 17.19
CA ASP A 171 41.97 26.49 17.42
C ASP A 171 42.87 27.47 16.66
N LYS A 172 42.52 27.83 15.43
CA LYS A 172 43.20 28.91 14.67
C LYS A 172 43.11 30.27 15.36
N LEU A 173 41.97 30.59 15.97
CA LEU A 173 41.82 31.82 16.75
C LEU A 173 42.73 31.80 17.99
N LYS A 174 42.79 30.69 18.71
CA LYS A 174 43.67 30.54 19.89
C LYS A 174 45.15 30.63 19.52
N GLU A 175 45.55 30.07 18.38
CA GLU A 175 46.94 30.15 17.88
C GLU A 175 47.42 31.59 17.66
N ILE A 176 46.52 32.50 17.27
CA ILE A 176 46.83 33.92 17.11
C ILE A 176 46.58 34.75 18.37
N GLY A 177 46.24 34.10 19.49
CA GLY A 177 46.06 34.72 20.80
C GLY A 177 44.64 35.25 21.06
N VAL A 178 43.63 34.74 20.35
CA VAL A 178 42.23 35.08 20.55
C VAL A 178 41.52 33.98 21.31
N ASP A 179 40.92 34.32 22.45
CA ASP A 179 40.09 33.38 23.21
C ASP A 179 38.75 33.18 22.51
N ALA A 180 38.50 31.96 22.05
CA ALA A 180 37.23 31.55 21.45
C ALA A 180 36.74 30.22 22.04
N SER A 181 35.42 30.05 22.09
CA SER A 181 34.77 28.85 22.61
C SER A 181 33.43 28.61 21.93
N PHE A 182 32.98 27.36 21.95
CA PHE A 182 31.66 26.96 21.49
C PHE A 182 31.02 26.03 22.51
N ASN A 183 29.74 26.27 22.82
CA ASN A 183 28.96 25.42 23.71
C ASN A 183 28.00 24.58 22.90
N SER A 184 28.33 23.30 22.66
CA SER A 184 27.50 22.37 21.89
C SER A 184 26.12 22.10 22.48
N THR A 185 25.92 22.34 23.78
CA THR A 185 24.60 22.21 24.42
C THR A 185 23.68 23.37 24.05
N THR A 186 24.20 24.60 24.04
CA THR A 186 23.41 25.79 23.74
C THR A 186 23.49 26.23 22.28
N GLY A 187 24.47 25.73 21.52
CA GLY A 187 24.77 26.14 20.15
C GLY A 187 25.41 27.53 20.04
N VAL A 188 25.98 28.05 21.13
CA VAL A 188 26.49 29.43 21.18
C VAL A 188 28.00 29.43 20.98
N PHE A 189 28.46 30.23 20.02
CA PHE A 189 29.85 30.59 19.78
C PHE A 189 30.18 31.90 20.48
N THR A 190 31.32 31.94 21.16
CA THR A 190 31.80 33.14 21.84
C THR A 190 33.26 33.38 21.46
N VAL A 191 33.59 34.61 21.09
CA VAL A 191 34.95 35.01 20.74
C VAL A 191 35.28 36.36 21.37
N ASN A 192 36.45 36.46 22.00
CA ASN A 192 36.90 37.67 22.65
C ASN A 192 37.62 38.59 21.65
N LEU A 193 36.84 39.35 20.88
CA LEU A 193 37.29 40.33 19.87
C LEU A 193 36.35 41.56 19.87
N ASP A 194 36.87 42.74 19.50
CA ASP A 194 36.04 43.92 19.26
C ASP A 194 35.50 43.95 17.82
N THR A 195 34.44 44.73 17.60
CA THR A 195 33.72 44.66 16.33
C THR A 195 34.47 45.14 15.11
N ALA A 196 35.45 46.02 15.33
CA ALA A 196 36.35 46.52 14.31
C ALA A 196 37.52 45.58 13.99
N ASP A 197 37.68 44.49 14.75
CA ASP A 197 38.89 43.66 14.67
C ASP A 197 38.79 42.52 13.66
N ILE A 198 37.64 42.30 13.00
CA ILE A 198 37.48 41.31 11.93
C ILE A 198 37.42 42.03 10.57
N ASN A 199 38.35 41.70 9.69
CA ASN A 199 38.42 42.18 8.32
C ASN A 199 38.20 41.02 7.34
N ASP A 200 37.01 40.94 6.74
CA ASP A 200 36.64 39.83 5.86
C ASP A 200 37.15 40.05 4.42
N TYR A 201 38.45 39.76 4.21
CA TYR A 201 39.15 40.02 2.95
C TYR A 201 38.51 39.35 1.73
N ASP A 202 38.11 38.10 1.88
CA ASP A 202 37.60 37.29 0.77
C ASP A 202 36.07 37.16 0.79
N ASN A 203 35.39 38.00 1.59
CA ASN A 203 33.93 37.99 1.74
C ASN A 203 33.39 36.59 2.11
N THR A 204 34.05 35.97 3.09
CA THR A 204 33.69 34.67 3.67
C THR A 204 32.28 34.69 4.27
N GLY A 205 31.79 35.86 4.69
CA GLY A 205 30.49 36.03 5.33
C GLY A 205 30.50 35.68 6.82
N ILE A 206 31.67 35.44 7.41
CA ILE A 206 31.84 34.88 8.77
C ILE A 206 31.04 35.63 9.85
N VAL A 207 31.01 36.97 9.79
CA VAL A 207 30.31 37.80 10.79
C VAL A 207 28.80 37.60 10.72
N ASN A 208 28.27 37.55 9.50
CA ASN A 208 26.85 37.36 9.25
C ASN A 208 26.45 35.91 9.51
N ALA A 209 27.21 34.93 9.03
CA ALA A 209 26.92 33.51 9.19
C ALA A 209 26.92 33.05 10.67
N LEU A 210 27.85 33.58 11.47
CA LEU A 210 27.93 33.27 12.89
C LEU A 210 27.10 34.22 13.78
N HIS A 211 26.31 35.14 13.20
CA HIS A 211 25.53 36.13 13.93
C HIS A 211 26.33 36.82 15.06
N LEU A 212 27.56 37.26 14.79
CA LEU A 212 28.42 37.83 15.83
C LEU A 212 27.87 39.19 16.29
N ILE A 213 27.29 39.24 17.49
CA ILE A 213 26.78 40.46 18.12
C ILE A 213 27.74 40.88 19.24
N GLY A 214 28.23 42.12 19.18
CA GLY A 214 29.15 42.66 20.18
C GLY A 214 28.47 42.90 21.53
N VAL A 215 29.06 42.38 22.62
CA VAL A 215 28.57 42.55 24.00
C VAL A 215 29.73 42.87 24.95
N ASN A 216 29.75 44.09 25.52
CA ASN A 216 30.60 44.50 26.66
C ASN A 216 32.01 43.87 26.74
N GLU A 217 32.76 43.92 25.62
CA GLU A 217 34.04 43.23 25.33
C GLU A 217 33.85 41.77 24.85
N GLY A 218 33.86 41.59 23.52
CA GLY A 218 33.70 40.31 22.84
C GLY A 218 32.44 40.18 21.99
N TYR A 219 32.37 39.08 21.24
CA TYR A 219 31.25 38.68 20.41
C TYR A 219 30.64 37.38 20.91
N THR A 220 29.32 37.33 20.90
CA THR A 220 28.56 36.09 21.04
C THR A 220 27.67 35.91 19.83
N SER A 221 27.52 34.67 19.39
CA SER A 221 26.48 34.31 18.42
C SER A 221 25.13 34.13 19.12
N ASP A 222 24.07 34.13 18.33
CA ASP A 222 22.84 33.43 18.69
C ASP A 222 23.07 31.90 18.64
N LYS A 223 22.02 31.11 18.88
CA LYS A 223 22.08 29.65 18.68
C LYS A 223 22.37 29.36 17.20
N LEU A 224 23.56 28.85 16.93
CA LEU A 224 23.96 28.38 15.61
C LEU A 224 23.26 27.07 15.29
N GLN A 225 22.69 27.00 14.09
CA GLN A 225 21.95 25.85 13.62
C GLN A 225 22.37 25.50 12.20
N ILE A 226 22.42 24.20 11.92
CA ILE A 226 22.67 23.67 10.58
C ILE A 226 21.41 22.96 10.07
N GLU A 227 21.26 22.93 8.76
CA GLU A 227 20.29 22.08 8.09
C GLU A 227 20.86 20.66 7.98
N LYS A 228 20.07 19.68 8.39
CA LYS A 228 20.34 18.27 8.16
C LYS A 228 19.20 17.68 7.35
N THR A 229 19.57 16.94 6.32
CA THR A 229 18.61 16.16 5.54
C THR A 229 18.39 14.82 6.22
N GLU A 230 17.15 14.52 6.58
CA GLU A 230 16.74 13.21 7.09
C GLU A 230 15.83 12.52 6.09
N THR A 231 16.08 11.22 5.93
CA THR A 231 15.25 10.35 5.10
C THR A 231 14.27 9.66 6.04
N VAL A 232 12.97 9.90 5.84
CA VAL A 232 11.89 9.32 6.64
C VAL A 232 11.10 8.36 5.76
N TYR A 233 10.75 7.21 6.30
CA TYR A 233 9.91 6.23 5.63
C TYR A 233 8.50 6.28 6.20
N GLU A 234 7.54 6.69 5.37
CA GLU A 234 6.13 6.80 5.76
C GLU A 234 5.35 5.58 5.23
N SER A 235 4.35 5.11 5.97
CA SER A 235 3.49 4.00 5.51
C SER A 235 2.71 4.41 4.27
N ALA A 236 2.72 3.58 3.23
CA ALA A 236 1.89 3.82 2.04
C ALA A 236 0.40 3.63 2.36
N ASP A 237 -0.44 4.45 1.74
CA ASP A 237 -1.90 4.40 1.79
C ASP A 237 -2.50 4.36 0.37
N GLU A 238 -3.83 4.36 0.26
CA GLU A 238 -4.53 4.31 -1.03
C GLU A 238 -4.19 5.48 -1.96
N SER A 239 -3.80 6.64 -1.42
CA SER A 239 -3.44 7.83 -2.21
C SER A 239 -1.99 7.83 -2.68
N SER A 240 -1.15 6.95 -2.12
CA SER A 240 0.27 6.85 -2.44
C SER A 240 0.47 6.40 -3.89
N LEU A 241 1.36 7.06 -4.63
CA LEU A 241 1.67 6.67 -6.00
C LEU A 241 2.41 5.34 -6.03
N LEU A 242 1.95 4.41 -6.87
CA LEU A 242 2.57 3.10 -7.03
C LEU A 242 4.04 3.21 -7.50
N ASN A 243 4.33 4.27 -8.27
CA ASN A 243 5.66 4.61 -8.77
C ASN A 243 6.60 5.25 -7.71
N GLU A 244 6.09 5.62 -6.54
CA GLU A 244 6.86 6.26 -5.46
C GLU A 244 7.18 5.32 -4.29
N LEU A 245 6.71 4.08 -4.37
CA LEU A 245 7.05 3.04 -3.39
C LEU A 245 8.56 2.75 -3.40
N SER A 246 9.14 2.49 -2.24
CA SER A 246 10.59 2.40 -2.04
C SER A 246 11.29 1.18 -2.68
N SER A 247 10.59 0.43 -3.55
CA SER A 247 11.09 -0.81 -4.16
C SER A 247 12.12 -0.60 -5.26
N GLY A 248 12.26 0.64 -5.73
CA GLY A 248 13.09 1.00 -6.88
C GLY A 248 12.52 0.51 -8.21
N ILE A 249 11.38 -0.18 -8.22
CA ILE A 249 10.69 -0.58 -9.46
C ILE A 249 9.84 0.60 -9.91
N LYS A 250 10.29 1.28 -10.96
CA LYS A 250 9.61 2.44 -11.53
C LYS A 250 8.70 2.05 -12.69
N ILE A 251 7.55 2.69 -12.77
CA ILE A 251 6.65 2.65 -13.92
C ILE A 251 7.13 3.69 -14.93
N ILE A 252 7.49 3.23 -16.12
CA ILE A 252 7.96 4.06 -17.24
C ILE A 252 6.92 3.97 -18.36
N GLY A 253 6.27 5.09 -18.64
CA GLY A 253 5.14 5.14 -19.58
C GLY A 253 3.94 4.35 -19.03
N THR A 254 3.21 3.71 -19.93
CA THR A 254 2.15 2.74 -19.57
C THR A 254 2.77 1.34 -19.55
N GLN A 255 2.52 0.61 -18.48
CA GLN A 255 2.94 -0.77 -18.29
C GLN A 255 1.77 -1.62 -17.83
N ASN A 256 1.93 -2.95 -17.89
CA ASN A 256 0.86 -3.89 -17.64
C ASN A 256 1.24 -4.85 -16.52
N VAL A 257 0.23 -5.26 -15.76
CA VAL A 257 0.27 -6.35 -14.78
C VAL A 257 -0.71 -7.43 -15.23
N ILE A 258 -0.27 -8.67 -15.24
CA ILE A 258 -1.06 -9.83 -15.66
C ILE A 258 -1.49 -10.59 -14.41
N VAL A 259 -2.78 -10.84 -14.29
CA VAL A 259 -3.39 -11.52 -13.14
C VAL A 259 -4.28 -12.66 -13.59
N GLN A 260 -4.39 -13.69 -12.74
CA GLN A 260 -5.24 -14.85 -12.96
C GLN A 260 -6.20 -15.02 -11.77
N ASN A 261 -7.49 -15.11 -12.03
CA ASN A 261 -8.51 -15.34 -11.00
C ASN A 261 -8.61 -16.83 -10.60
N THR A 262 -9.46 -17.17 -9.63
CA THR A 262 -9.70 -18.57 -9.19
C THR A 262 -10.29 -19.47 -10.27
N ASN A 263 -10.94 -18.91 -11.30
CA ASN A 263 -11.48 -19.66 -12.43
C ASN A 263 -10.39 -19.99 -13.48
N GLY A 264 -9.17 -19.48 -13.31
CA GLY A 264 -8.06 -19.65 -14.26
C GLY A 264 -8.10 -18.65 -15.42
N GLU A 265 -8.97 -17.64 -15.37
CA GLU A 265 -9.06 -16.60 -16.39
C GLU A 265 -7.97 -15.54 -16.17
N ASN A 266 -7.32 -15.12 -17.26
CA ASN A 266 -6.26 -14.11 -17.21
C ASN A 266 -6.79 -12.73 -17.59
N TYR A 267 -6.37 -11.72 -16.83
CA TYR A 267 -6.67 -10.31 -17.05
C TYR A 267 -5.39 -9.49 -17.15
N THR A 268 -5.50 -8.33 -17.77
CA THR A 268 -4.41 -7.35 -17.88
C THR A 268 -4.87 -6.04 -17.26
N ILE A 269 -4.10 -5.55 -16.29
CA ILE A 269 -4.29 -4.25 -15.63
C ILE A 269 -3.22 -3.32 -16.19
N GLU A 270 -3.63 -2.15 -16.69
CA GLU A 270 -2.69 -1.09 -17.10
C GLU A 270 -2.37 -0.19 -15.92
N VAL A 271 -1.10 0.18 -15.77
CA VAL A 271 -0.59 1.09 -14.76
C VAL A 271 0.34 2.11 -15.43
N ASP A 272 0.38 3.32 -14.87
CA ASP A 272 1.27 4.40 -15.32
C ASP A 272 1.93 5.11 -14.11
N ALA A 273 2.71 6.16 -14.39
CA ALA A 273 3.44 6.89 -13.37
C ALA A 273 2.56 7.61 -12.33
N PHE A 274 1.26 7.76 -12.60
CA PHE A 274 0.28 8.46 -11.77
C PHE A 274 -0.70 7.52 -11.09
N THR A 275 -0.67 6.22 -11.44
CA THR A 275 -1.53 5.21 -10.82
C THR A 275 -1.24 5.16 -9.32
N THR A 276 -2.29 5.36 -8.54
CA THR A 276 -2.22 5.25 -7.08
C THR A 276 -2.29 3.79 -6.63
N LEU A 277 -1.84 3.51 -5.41
CA LEU A 277 -1.98 2.20 -4.80
C LEU A 277 -3.46 1.80 -4.72
N GLY A 278 -4.35 2.71 -4.31
CA GLY A 278 -5.79 2.45 -4.25
C GLY A 278 -6.39 2.10 -5.61
N GLU A 279 -6.06 2.86 -6.65
CA GLU A 279 -6.51 2.55 -8.02
C GLU A 279 -6.05 1.17 -8.50
N PHE A 280 -4.80 0.80 -8.18
CA PHE A 280 -4.27 -0.52 -8.51
C PHE A 280 -5.00 -1.64 -7.75
N LEU A 281 -5.32 -1.45 -6.47
CA LEU A 281 -6.08 -2.44 -5.69
C LEU A 281 -7.50 -2.59 -6.21
N THR A 282 -8.20 -1.49 -6.55
CA THR A 282 -9.53 -1.57 -7.18
C THR A 282 -9.46 -2.30 -8.52
N ALA A 283 -8.44 -2.04 -9.34
CA ALA A 283 -8.27 -2.75 -10.61
C ALA A 283 -8.03 -4.27 -10.41
N LEU A 284 -7.40 -4.68 -9.31
CA LEU A 284 -7.29 -6.10 -8.95
C LEU A 284 -8.67 -6.68 -8.58
N GLU A 285 -9.46 -5.96 -7.78
CA GLU A 285 -10.81 -6.40 -7.40
C GLU A 285 -11.74 -6.59 -8.60
N ASP A 286 -11.65 -5.70 -9.60
CA ASP A 286 -12.42 -5.78 -10.84
C ASP A 286 -12.10 -7.04 -11.68
N THR A 287 -10.97 -7.69 -11.43
CA THR A 287 -10.58 -8.97 -12.07
C THR A 287 -11.05 -10.22 -11.31
N GLY A 288 -11.75 -10.03 -10.19
CA GLY A 288 -12.24 -11.11 -9.33
C GLY A 288 -11.24 -11.57 -8.26
N LEU A 289 -10.14 -10.83 -8.07
CA LEU A 289 -9.27 -10.98 -6.89
C LEU A 289 -9.89 -10.21 -5.72
N ASN A 290 -9.42 -10.44 -4.49
CA ASN A 290 -9.71 -9.57 -3.36
C ASN A 290 -8.42 -8.84 -2.99
N ALA A 291 -8.42 -7.51 -2.96
CA ALA A 291 -7.23 -6.70 -2.72
C ALA A 291 -7.54 -5.57 -1.73
N SER A 292 -6.83 -5.48 -0.61
CA SER A 292 -7.12 -4.48 0.42
C SER A 292 -5.88 -4.09 1.21
N ILE A 293 -5.90 -2.93 1.87
CA ILE A 293 -4.86 -2.56 2.85
C ILE A 293 -5.37 -2.89 4.25
N LYS A 294 -4.64 -3.71 5.00
CA LYS A 294 -4.92 -4.02 6.42
C LYS A 294 -3.68 -3.80 7.26
N ASN A 295 -3.80 -2.92 8.26
CA ASN A 295 -2.67 -2.56 9.14
C ASN A 295 -1.42 -2.12 8.36
N GLY A 296 -1.63 -1.36 7.28
CA GLY A 296 -0.58 -0.94 6.35
C GLY A 296 -0.20 -1.99 5.31
N VAL A 297 -0.50 -3.27 5.50
CA VAL A 297 -0.10 -4.32 4.56
C VAL A 297 -1.14 -4.46 3.45
N VAL A 298 -0.71 -4.40 2.19
CA VAL A 298 -1.54 -4.78 1.04
C VAL A 298 -1.71 -6.28 1.08
N GLU A 299 -2.94 -6.76 1.23
CA GLU A 299 -3.32 -8.16 1.14
C GLU A 299 -4.02 -8.41 -0.20
N ILE A 300 -3.53 -9.36 -1.01
CA ILE A 300 -4.19 -9.80 -2.24
C ILE A 300 -4.49 -11.30 -2.15
N SER A 301 -5.71 -11.72 -2.49
CA SER A 301 -6.14 -13.12 -2.50
C SER A 301 -7.15 -13.42 -3.62
N GLY A 302 -7.60 -14.67 -3.73
CA GLY A 302 -8.60 -15.05 -4.76
C GLY A 302 -8.03 -15.11 -6.19
N GLY A 303 -6.71 -15.23 -6.32
CA GLY A 303 -6.03 -15.29 -7.61
C GLY A 303 -4.53 -15.14 -7.45
N LYS A 304 -3.82 -14.93 -8.56
CA LYS A 304 -2.36 -14.75 -8.60
C LYS A 304 -1.98 -13.62 -9.55
N ILE A 305 -0.96 -12.86 -9.19
CA ILE A 305 -0.24 -12.00 -10.14
C ILE A 305 0.77 -12.91 -10.86
N THR A 306 0.64 -13.03 -12.17
CA THR A 306 1.38 -14.01 -12.98
C THR A 306 2.50 -13.39 -13.80
N GLY A 307 2.57 -12.07 -13.89
CA GLY A 307 3.63 -11.35 -14.57
C GLY A 307 3.17 -9.97 -15.03
N GLY A 308 3.78 -9.48 -16.12
CA GLY A 308 3.55 -8.13 -16.64
C GLY A 308 4.84 -7.47 -17.10
N THR A 309 4.73 -6.29 -17.70
CA THR A 309 5.89 -5.43 -17.93
C THR A 309 6.26 -4.65 -16.67
N TYR A 310 5.30 -4.43 -15.77
CA TYR A 310 5.53 -3.97 -14.41
C TYR A 310 5.55 -5.16 -13.44
N ASP A 311 6.65 -5.32 -12.69
CA ASP A 311 6.80 -6.37 -11.68
C ASP A 311 6.12 -5.95 -10.37
N ALA A 312 4.79 -6.04 -10.34
CA ALA A 312 3.99 -5.65 -9.18
C ALA A 312 4.31 -6.48 -7.92
N VAL A 313 4.70 -7.75 -8.08
CA VAL A 313 5.08 -8.63 -6.96
C VAL A 313 6.31 -8.05 -6.26
N LYS A 314 7.36 -7.76 -7.02
CA LYS A 314 8.57 -7.16 -6.46
C LYS A 314 8.33 -5.74 -5.99
N ALA A 315 7.56 -4.95 -6.74
CA ALA A 315 7.32 -3.55 -6.42
C ALA A 315 6.54 -3.34 -5.13
N LEU A 316 5.61 -4.25 -4.83
CA LEU A 316 4.86 -4.28 -3.58
C LEU A 316 5.52 -5.16 -2.52
N GLY A 317 6.62 -5.86 -2.83
CA GLY A 317 7.33 -6.72 -1.88
C GLY A 317 6.48 -7.91 -1.42
N LEU A 318 5.66 -8.44 -2.33
CA LEU A 318 4.72 -9.51 -2.08
C LEU A 318 5.44 -10.85 -1.92
N SER A 319 5.20 -11.53 -0.80
CA SER A 319 5.68 -12.91 -0.56
C SER A 319 4.55 -13.92 -0.75
N GLU A 320 4.83 -15.04 -1.44
CA GLU A 320 3.93 -16.20 -1.50
C GLU A 320 4.13 -17.10 -0.26
N ASP A 321 3.06 -17.46 0.45
CA ASP A 321 3.11 -18.52 1.48
C ASP A 321 2.60 -19.86 0.94
N PRO A 322 3.40 -20.94 1.00
CA PRO A 322 3.04 -22.23 0.40
C PRO A 322 2.18 -23.19 1.25
N TYR A 323 1.88 -22.98 2.54
CA TYR A 323 1.25 -24.06 3.34
C TYR A 323 0.09 -23.71 4.28
N THR A 324 -0.16 -22.45 4.52
CA THR A 324 -1.41 -21.92 5.05
C THR A 324 -1.52 -20.53 4.47
N ALA A 325 -2.72 -19.96 4.40
CA ALA A 325 -2.79 -18.51 4.44
C ALA A 325 -1.83 -17.99 5.53
N MET A 326 -1.01 -17.00 5.17
CA MET A 326 -0.11 -16.19 6.00
C MET A 326 1.38 -16.55 6.10
N THR A 327 2.17 -15.97 5.18
CA THR A 327 3.54 -15.54 5.48
C THR A 327 3.35 -14.07 5.77
N THR A 328 3.41 -13.74 7.05
CA THR A 328 3.39 -12.36 7.51
C THR A 328 4.66 -11.66 7.01
N GLY A 329 4.49 -10.60 6.23
CA GLY A 329 5.47 -9.52 6.19
C GLY A 329 5.48 -8.82 7.54
N ASN A 330 6.61 -8.25 7.93
CA ASN A 330 6.66 -7.38 9.11
C ASN A 330 5.65 -6.23 8.94
N PRO A 331 5.06 -5.71 10.04
CA PRO A 331 4.25 -4.50 9.99
C PRO A 331 4.97 -3.38 9.23
N LEU A 332 4.21 -2.51 8.55
CA LEU A 332 4.71 -1.30 7.88
C LEU A 332 5.22 -0.24 8.88
N THR A 333 6.17 -0.64 9.72
CA THR A 333 6.79 0.22 10.72
C THR A 333 8.29 0.11 10.56
N GLU A 334 8.92 1.25 10.32
CA GLU A 334 10.37 1.36 10.36
C GLU A 334 10.85 1.30 11.82
N THR A 335 11.89 0.50 12.08
CA THR A 335 12.83 0.84 13.14
C THR A 335 13.71 1.93 12.57
N VAL A 336 13.57 3.16 13.08
CA VAL A 336 14.45 4.29 12.70
C VAL A 336 15.90 3.83 12.85
N VAL A 337 16.58 3.61 11.73
CA VAL A 337 18.04 3.49 11.71
C VAL A 337 18.54 4.87 11.33
N GLU A 338 18.97 5.64 12.32
CA GLU A 338 19.76 6.84 12.07
C GLU A 338 21.01 6.43 11.29
N ALA A 339 21.04 6.71 10.00
CA ALA A 339 22.26 6.66 9.22
C ALA A 339 23.07 7.92 9.55
N GLU A 340 24.00 7.83 10.50
CA GLU A 340 25.02 8.86 10.66
C GLU A 340 25.94 8.85 9.43
N LEU A 341 26.27 10.04 8.93
CA LEU A 341 27.26 10.21 7.87
C LEU A 341 28.60 9.62 8.33
N VAL A 342 29.07 8.58 7.65
CA VAL A 342 30.41 8.04 7.88
C VAL A 342 31.42 8.98 7.24
N THR A 343 32.31 9.54 8.05
CA THR A 343 33.41 10.41 7.64
C THR A 343 34.75 9.77 8.00
N LEU A 344 35.86 10.37 7.58
CA LEU A 344 37.19 9.90 7.97
C LEU A 344 37.42 9.98 9.49
N GLU A 345 36.70 10.84 10.21
CA GLU A 345 36.80 10.99 11.66
C GLU A 345 35.93 9.98 12.43
N THR A 346 35.01 9.30 11.75
CA THR A 346 34.10 8.33 12.37
C THR A 346 34.88 7.17 12.97
N LYS A 347 34.62 6.84 14.24
CA LYS A 347 35.33 5.81 15.00
C LYS A 347 34.72 4.44 14.76
N LEU A 348 35.56 3.46 14.42
CA LEU A 348 35.10 2.12 14.06
C LEU A 348 34.35 1.42 15.20
N VAL A 349 34.97 1.35 16.38
CA VAL A 349 34.38 0.62 17.51
C VAL A 349 33.36 1.47 18.25
N ASP A 350 33.65 2.77 18.39
CA ASP A 350 32.84 3.65 19.23
C ASP A 350 31.58 4.13 18.53
N ASP A 351 31.65 4.43 17.23
CA ASP A 351 30.50 4.98 16.48
C ASP A 351 29.83 3.87 15.66
N LEU A 352 30.61 3.16 14.83
CA LEU A 352 30.09 2.09 13.95
C LEU A 352 29.88 0.74 14.65
N LYS A 353 30.22 0.64 15.95
CA LYS A 353 30.09 -0.57 16.77
C LYS A 353 30.81 -1.80 16.18
N VAL A 354 31.87 -1.59 15.39
CA VAL A 354 32.73 -2.67 14.89
C VAL A 354 33.42 -3.35 16.06
N ARG A 355 33.48 -4.69 16.05
CA ARG A 355 34.12 -5.44 17.13
C ARG A 355 35.63 -5.17 17.14
N ALA A 356 36.16 -4.72 18.27
CA ALA A 356 37.60 -4.65 18.49
C ALA A 356 38.26 -6.03 18.30
N GLY A 357 39.42 -6.07 17.65
CA GLY A 357 40.06 -7.32 17.25
C GLY A 357 41.12 -7.11 16.18
N TYR A 358 41.30 -8.12 15.33
CA TYR A 358 42.17 -8.03 14.16
C TYR A 358 41.36 -8.30 12.90
N LEU A 359 41.51 -7.43 11.91
CA LEU A 359 40.98 -7.57 10.58
C LEU A 359 42.04 -8.23 9.70
N GLU A 360 41.75 -9.39 9.12
CA GLU A 360 42.60 -9.99 8.11
C GLU A 360 42.35 -9.28 6.78
N VAL A 361 43.39 -8.71 6.18
CA VAL A 361 43.35 -8.05 4.88
C VAL A 361 44.35 -8.70 3.94
N THR A 362 43.98 -8.78 2.65
CA THR A 362 44.85 -9.36 1.62
C THR A 362 45.21 -8.29 0.61
N ASP A 363 46.49 -8.13 0.30
CA ASP A 363 46.95 -7.16 -0.71
C ASP A 363 46.68 -7.64 -2.15
N ALA A 364 47.02 -6.80 -3.12
CA ALA A 364 46.87 -7.10 -4.54
C ALA A 364 47.75 -8.27 -5.04
N ASP A 365 48.79 -8.63 -4.29
CA ASP A 365 49.72 -9.73 -4.58
C ASP A 365 49.35 -11.04 -3.86
N GLY A 366 48.27 -11.03 -3.06
CA GLY A 366 47.75 -12.18 -2.33
C GLY A 366 48.39 -12.41 -0.95
N ASN A 367 49.19 -11.48 -0.44
CA ASN A 367 49.77 -11.56 0.90
C ASN A 367 48.74 -11.16 1.95
N LYS A 368 48.73 -11.89 3.07
CA LYS A 368 47.81 -11.63 4.19
C LYS A 368 48.47 -10.78 5.27
N PHE A 369 47.75 -9.78 5.73
CA PHE A 369 48.11 -8.90 6.83
C PHE A 369 46.98 -8.87 7.87
N TYR A 370 47.33 -8.51 9.10
CA TYR A 370 46.36 -8.39 10.19
C TYR A 370 46.41 -6.98 10.75
N GLU A 371 45.35 -6.22 10.50
CA GLU A 371 45.20 -4.85 10.97
C GLU A 371 44.43 -4.83 12.30
N LYS A 372 44.90 -4.06 13.27
CA LYS A 372 44.30 -4.06 14.62
C LYS A 372 43.16 -3.05 14.67
N ILE A 373 41.98 -3.52 15.06
CA ILE A 373 40.82 -2.67 15.33
C ILE A 373 40.69 -2.43 16.83
N TYR A 374 40.69 -1.17 17.26
CA TYR A 374 40.61 -0.80 18.68
C TYR A 374 39.76 0.45 18.91
N HIS A 375 39.36 0.68 20.17
CA HIS A 375 38.57 1.85 20.55
C HIS A 375 39.36 3.15 20.33
N GLY A 376 38.71 4.18 19.83
CA GLY A 376 39.31 5.46 19.48
C GLY A 376 39.84 5.57 18.06
N GLN A 377 40.05 4.45 17.36
CA GLN A 377 40.55 4.41 15.98
C GLN A 377 39.51 4.96 15.00
N THR A 378 39.93 5.94 14.20
CA THR A 378 39.09 6.55 13.16
C THR A 378 39.15 5.75 11.87
N LEU A 379 38.18 5.96 10.98
CA LEU A 379 38.18 5.36 9.66
C LEU A 379 39.37 5.86 8.81
N GLY A 380 39.76 7.12 8.96
CA GLY A 380 40.95 7.70 8.36
C GLY A 380 42.24 7.00 8.81
N ASP A 381 42.37 6.70 10.11
CA ASP A 381 43.51 5.93 10.64
C ASP A 381 43.58 4.56 9.97
N LEU A 382 42.47 3.82 9.94
CA LEU A 382 42.41 2.51 9.31
C LEU A 382 42.75 2.58 7.81
N MET A 383 42.22 3.56 7.08
CA MET A 383 42.50 3.73 5.65
C MET A 383 43.98 4.05 5.39
N SER A 384 44.61 4.83 6.27
CA SER A 384 46.05 5.12 6.22
C SER A 384 46.89 3.86 6.47
N ASP A 385 46.53 3.06 7.48
CA ASP A 385 47.20 1.79 7.79
C ASP A 385 47.11 0.80 6.62
N LEU A 386 45.93 0.69 6.00
CA LEU A 386 45.74 -0.10 4.78
C LEU A 386 46.55 0.44 3.58
N GLY A 387 46.64 1.77 3.45
CA GLY A 387 47.48 2.42 2.44
C GLY A 387 48.96 2.06 2.56
N ASN A 388 49.49 1.96 3.79
CA ASN A 388 50.87 1.51 4.05
C ASN A 388 51.10 0.04 3.66
N LEU A 389 50.03 -0.76 3.59
CA LEU A 389 50.04 -2.14 3.10
C LEU A 389 49.80 -2.24 1.59
N GLY A 390 49.74 -1.11 0.87
CA GLY A 390 49.46 -1.08 -0.57
C GLY A 390 47.98 -1.30 -0.91
N ILE A 391 47.10 -1.26 0.09
CA ILE A 391 45.65 -1.44 -0.07
C ILE A 391 45.02 -0.06 -0.14
N TYR A 392 44.73 0.39 -1.35
CA TYR A 392 44.09 1.69 -1.59
C TYR A 392 42.59 1.60 -1.29
N THR A 393 42.17 2.33 -0.27
CA THR A 393 40.77 2.45 0.15
C THR A 393 40.22 3.82 -0.23
N LYS A 394 38.92 3.90 -0.47
CA LYS A 394 38.19 5.15 -0.66
C LYS A 394 36.93 5.11 0.22
N LEU A 395 36.56 6.27 0.77
CA LEU A 395 35.30 6.45 1.47
C LEU A 395 34.16 6.62 0.45
#